data_AF-A0A9N9SL61-F1
#
_entry.id   AF-A0A9N9SL61-F1
#
_cell.length_a   1.000
_cell.length_b   1.000
_cell.length_c   1.000
_cell.angle_alpha   90.00
_cell.angle_beta   90.00
_cell.angle_gamma   90.00
#
_symmetry.space_group_name_H-M   'P 1'
#
loop_
_entity.id
_entity.type
_entity.pdbx_description
1 polymer ?
#
loop_
_entity_poly.entity_id
_entity_poly.type
_entity_poly.pdbx_seq_one_letter_code
_entity_poly.pdbx_strand_id
1 'polypeptide(L)'
;MVLTLPFVMKRSLENITGFLEATSLTTQVTSKLIAVTIYRKELLELVDIRKLYWSRNKYGESLIKREMKVLSVVAKLYIVFTVCTLLTNILVESKPFFVHELPSASWIPPIKHGFLIVWFLQCESQTFLCNLLYGYDFIFMLTAIELTIQFKILNQAFKNMKTKHDMLECIYHHRLLLKEADASLKIKGCTFTIIMLLQLAIFSFPSSFLQDEVCGIINNLL
;
A
#
# COMPACT_ATOMS: atom_id res chain seq x y z
N MET A 1 16.80 0.04 6.95
CA MET A 1 16.10 0.86 7.96
C MET A 1 17.17 1.62 8.74
N VAL A 2 17.54 2.80 8.24
CA VAL A 2 18.49 3.67 8.94
C VAL A 2 17.76 4.18 10.16
N LEU A 3 18.24 3.83 11.36
CA LEU A 3 17.79 4.42 12.61
C LEU A 3 18.08 5.92 12.53
N THR A 4 17.09 6.72 12.14
CA THR A 4 17.08 8.17 12.36
C THR A 4 17.00 8.37 13.87
N LEU A 5 18.16 8.32 14.53
CA LEU A 5 18.29 8.63 15.95
C LEU A 5 17.79 10.06 16.17
N PRO A 6 16.77 10.28 17.02
CA PRO A 6 16.18 11.61 17.25
C PRO A 6 17.12 12.57 18.00
N PHE A 7 18.36 12.19 18.27
CA PHE A 7 19.23 12.87 19.23
C PHE A 7 19.84 14.20 18.76
N VAL A 8 19.67 14.61 17.49
CA VAL A 8 20.25 15.87 16.97
C VAL A 8 19.28 16.63 16.05
N MET A 9 17.97 16.61 16.33
CA MET A 9 17.06 17.54 15.65
C MET A 9 17.02 18.88 16.39
N LYS A 10 17.45 19.96 15.72
CA LYS A 10 17.04 21.32 16.11
C LYS A 10 15.51 21.31 16.21
N ARG A 11 14.95 21.76 17.34
CA ARG A 11 13.50 21.83 17.63
C ARG A 11 12.79 22.85 16.74
N SER A 12 12.80 22.67 15.41
CA SER A 12 11.90 23.38 14.51
C SER A 12 10.67 22.51 14.28
N LEU A 13 9.50 23.14 14.17
CA LEU A 13 8.23 22.48 13.90
C LEU A 13 8.31 21.64 12.60
N GLU A 14 8.99 22.18 11.58
CA GLU A 14 9.23 21.53 10.29
C GLU A 14 9.99 20.19 10.41
N ASN A 15 10.97 20.12 11.31
CA ASN A 15 11.73 18.89 11.56
C ASN A 15 10.84 17.82 12.21
N ILE A 16 9.98 18.24 13.15
CA ILE A 16 9.05 17.33 13.84
C ILE A 16 8.01 16.80 12.85
N THR A 17 7.43 17.66 12.01
CA THR A 17 6.44 17.22 11.00
C THR A 17 7.07 16.26 9.99
N GLY A 18 8.26 16.58 9.46
CA GLY A 18 8.96 15.71 8.52
C GLY A 18 9.32 14.35 9.14
N PHE A 19 9.71 14.32 10.41
CA PHE A 19 9.96 13.07 11.13
C PHE A 19 8.69 12.21 11.29
N LEU A 20 7.56 12.84 11.66
CA LEU A 20 6.29 12.13 11.81
C LEU A 20 5.77 11.58 10.48
N GLU A 21 5.91 12.35 9.40
CA GLU A 21 5.57 11.90 8.04
C GLU A 21 6.42 10.69 7.62
N ALA A 22 7.74 10.77 7.80
CA ALA A 22 8.65 9.67 7.49
C ALA A 22 8.35 8.41 8.33
N THR A 23 8.04 8.59 9.62
CA THR A 23 7.70 7.49 10.53
C THR A 23 6.36 6.86 10.14
N SER A 24 5.35 7.67 9.82
CA SER A 24 4.05 7.21 9.33
C SER A 24 4.19 6.40 8.05
N LEU A 25 4.95 6.90 7.07
CA LEU A 25 5.21 6.19 5.82
C LEU A 25 5.95 4.86 6.06
N THR A 26 7.00 4.87 6.88
CA THR A 26 7.77 3.65 7.21
C THR A 26 6.89 2.62 7.92
N THR A 27 5.99 3.07 8.79
CA THR A 27 5.02 2.24 9.50
C THR A 27 4.03 1.60 8.53
N GLN A 28 3.50 2.37 7.58
CA GLN A 28 2.61 1.83 6.54
C GLN A 28 3.29 0.74 5.72
N VAL A 29 4.53 0.99 5.27
CA VAL A 29 5.24 0.02 4.43
C VAL A 29 5.59 -1.23 5.22
N THR A 30 6.10 -1.07 6.45
CA THR A 30 6.45 -2.20 7.32
C THR A 30 5.22 -3.05 7.63
N SER A 31 4.08 -2.41 7.93
CA SER A 31 2.82 -3.12 8.19
C SER A 31 2.34 -3.92 6.98
N LYS A 32 2.43 -3.34 5.78
CA LYS A 32 2.11 -4.04 4.52
C LYS A 32 3.07 -5.19 4.24
N LEU A 33 4.37 -5.01 4.46
CA LEU A 33 5.36 -6.08 4.29
C LEU A 33 5.10 -7.24 5.24
N ILE A 34 4.80 -6.94 6.51
CA ILE A 34 4.41 -7.94 7.51
C ILE A 34 3.13 -8.65 7.07
N ALA A 35 2.12 -7.92 6.61
CA ALA A 35 0.88 -8.52 6.11
C ALA A 35 1.12 -9.47 4.93
N VAL A 36 1.92 -9.07 3.93
CA VAL A 36 2.30 -9.95 2.81
C VAL A 36 3.03 -11.20 3.30
N THR A 37 3.88 -11.06 4.31
CA THR A 37 4.66 -12.18 4.86
C THR A 37 3.77 -13.15 5.65
N ILE A 38 2.91 -12.63 6.53
CA ILE A 38 2.00 -13.42 7.36
C ILE A 38 0.95 -14.12 6.50
N TYR A 39 0.30 -13.39 5.59
CA TYR A 39 -0.78 -13.90 4.74
C TYR A 39 -0.30 -14.44 3.40
N ARG A 40 0.98 -14.83 3.30
CA ARG A 40 1.57 -15.30 2.03
C ARG A 40 0.78 -16.46 1.42
N LYS A 41 0.35 -17.42 2.24
CA LYS A 41 -0.37 -18.60 1.76
C LYS A 41 -1.75 -18.22 1.22
N GLU A 42 -2.49 -17.40 1.97
CA GLU A 42 -3.81 -16.90 1.58
C GLU A 42 -3.71 -16.02 0.32
N LEU A 43 -2.68 -15.19 0.20
CA LEU A 43 -2.42 -14.41 -1.02
C LEU A 43 -2.16 -15.30 -2.24
N LEU A 44 -1.42 -16.41 -2.07
CA LEU A 44 -1.21 -17.39 -3.15
C LEU A 44 -2.51 -18.12 -3.49
N GLU A 45 -3.30 -18.52 -2.50
CA GLU A 45 -4.62 -19.11 -2.72
C GLU A 45 -5.55 -18.15 -3.47
N LEU A 46 -5.54 -16.85 -3.15
CA LEU A 46 -6.28 -15.83 -3.90
C LEU A 46 -5.88 -15.82 -5.38
N VAL A 47 -4.58 -15.90 -5.68
CA VAL A 47 -4.08 -15.95 -7.07
C VAL A 47 -4.53 -17.25 -7.76
N ASP A 48 -4.52 -18.38 -7.06
CA ASP A 48 -4.94 -19.67 -7.61
C ASP A 48 -6.45 -19.73 -7.87
N ILE A 49 -7.28 -19.14 -7.00
CA ILE A 49 -8.74 -19.07 -7.18
C ILE A 49 -9.10 -18.34 -8.48
N ARG A 50 -8.33 -17.31 -8.88
CA ARG A 50 -8.58 -16.59 -10.14
C ARG A 50 -8.50 -17.47 -11.38
N LYS A 51 -7.75 -18.58 -11.33
CA LYS A 51 -7.68 -19.54 -12.45
C LYS A 51 -9.00 -20.28 -12.66
N LEU A 52 -9.84 -20.33 -11.62
CA LEU A 52 -11.16 -20.96 -11.64
C LEU A 52 -12.27 -19.99 -12.08
N TYR A 53 -11.92 -18.74 -12.40
CA TYR A 53 -12.88 -17.77 -12.90
C TYR A 53 -13.52 -18.23 -14.20
N TRP A 54 -14.81 -17.92 -14.34
CA TRP A 54 -15.50 -18.19 -15.58
C TRP A 54 -14.86 -17.41 -16.72
N SER A 55 -14.73 -18.11 -17.85
CA SER A 55 -14.30 -17.52 -19.10
C SER A 55 -15.19 -16.34 -19.42
N ARG A 56 -14.55 -15.20 -19.69
CA ARG A 56 -15.23 -13.92 -19.89
C ARG A 56 -16.26 -14.05 -21.00
N ASN A 57 -16.01 -14.83 -22.05
CA ASN A 57 -16.85 -14.91 -23.25
C ASN A 57 -18.18 -15.66 -23.09
N LYS A 58 -18.46 -16.34 -21.95
CA LYS A 58 -19.61 -17.26 -21.82
C LYS A 58 -20.99 -16.55 -21.73
N TYR A 59 -21.07 -15.27 -21.34
CA TYR A 59 -22.36 -14.62 -20.99
C TYR A 59 -22.65 -13.25 -21.64
N GLY A 60 -21.89 -12.80 -22.65
CA GLY A 60 -22.27 -11.67 -23.52
C GLY A 60 -21.20 -10.59 -23.68
N GLU A 61 -20.75 -10.38 -24.92
CA GLU A 61 -19.60 -9.53 -25.29
C GLU A 61 -19.72 -8.06 -24.85
N SER A 62 -20.92 -7.49 -24.85
CA SER A 62 -21.12 -6.05 -24.59
C SER A 62 -20.82 -5.66 -23.14
N LEU A 63 -21.23 -6.49 -22.17
CA LEU A 63 -20.99 -6.26 -20.75
C LEU A 63 -19.51 -6.43 -20.42
N ILE A 64 -18.88 -7.47 -20.96
CA ILE A 64 -17.45 -7.74 -20.80
C ILE A 64 -16.62 -6.60 -21.40
N LYS A 65 -16.98 -6.11 -22.59
CA LYS A 65 -16.24 -5.02 -23.27
C LYS A 65 -16.21 -3.74 -22.43
N ARG A 66 -17.31 -3.40 -21.76
CA ARG A 66 -17.37 -2.24 -20.85
C ARG A 66 -16.46 -2.44 -19.64
N GLU A 67 -16.56 -3.58 -18.98
CA GLU A 67 -15.79 -3.84 -17.76
C GLU A 67 -14.29 -4.03 -18.04
N MET A 68 -13.93 -4.65 -19.17
CA MET A 68 -12.55 -4.74 -19.65
C MET A 68 -11.96 -3.37 -19.98
N LYS A 69 -12.78 -2.42 -20.44
CA LYS A 69 -12.36 -1.02 -20.60
C LYS A 69 -12.02 -0.40 -19.26
N VAL A 70 -12.81 -0.65 -18.21
CA VAL A 70 -12.51 -0.18 -16.84
C VAL A 70 -11.18 -0.75 -16.35
N LEU A 71 -11.01 -2.08 -16.44
CA LEU A 71 -9.76 -2.74 -16.03
C LEU A 71 -8.55 -2.20 -16.80
N SER A 72 -8.69 -1.99 -18.12
CA SER A 72 -7.64 -1.41 -18.96
C SER A 72 -7.30 0.04 -18.58
N VAL A 73 -8.32 0.86 -18.28
CA VAL A 73 -8.10 2.25 -17.83
C VAL A 73 -7.37 2.26 -16.49
N VAL A 74 -7.79 1.45 -15.53
CA VAL A 74 -7.13 1.35 -14.22
C VAL A 74 -5.69 0.86 -14.35
N ALA A 75 -5.44 -0.15 -15.19
CA ALA A 75 -4.09 -0.62 -15.47
C ALA A 75 -3.20 0.46 -16.11
N LYS A 76 -3.73 1.23 -17.07
CA LYS A 76 -3.00 2.35 -17.68
C LYS A 76 -2.73 3.47 -16.67
N LEU A 77 -3.71 3.82 -15.84
CA LEU A 77 -3.54 4.82 -14.79
C LEU A 77 -2.44 4.40 -13.81
N TYR A 78 -2.38 3.11 -13.45
CA TYR A 78 -1.30 2.60 -12.63
C TYR A 78 0.07 2.72 -13.30
N ILE A 79 0.19 2.35 -14.58
CA ILE A 79 1.45 2.53 -15.32
C ILE A 79 1.88 4.00 -15.33
N VAL A 80 0.95 4.92 -15.65
CA VAL A 80 1.23 6.36 -15.63
C VAL A 80 1.67 6.80 -14.24
N PHE A 81 0.96 6.38 -13.20
CA PHE A 81 1.29 6.68 -11.82
C PHE A 81 2.69 6.17 -11.45
N THR A 82 3.02 4.92 -11.75
CA THR A 82 4.34 4.33 -11.52
C THR A 82 5.45 5.10 -12.24
N VAL A 83 5.23 5.49 -13.51
CA VAL A 83 6.19 6.30 -14.27
C VAL A 83 6.38 7.67 -13.60
N CYS A 84 5.30 8.35 -13.20
CA CYS A 84 5.39 9.63 -12.48
C CYS A 84 6.13 9.51 -11.14
N THR A 85 5.89 8.43 -10.38
CA THR A 85 6.61 8.14 -9.14
C THR A 85 8.09 7.91 -9.41
N LEU A 86 8.45 7.11 -10.42
CA LEU A 86 9.84 6.88 -10.80
C LEU A 86 10.55 8.17 -11.22
N LEU A 87 9.90 9.00 -12.03
CA LEU A 87 10.44 10.29 -12.44
C LEU A 87 10.65 11.23 -11.25
N THR A 88 9.67 11.30 -10.35
CA THR A 88 9.80 12.07 -9.10
C THR A 88 10.96 11.56 -8.24
N ASN A 89 11.10 10.24 -8.09
CA ASN A 89 12.23 9.64 -7.37
C ASN A 89 13.55 10.01 -8.03
N ILE A 90 13.70 9.88 -9.35
CA ILE A 90 14.92 10.30 -10.06
C ILE A 90 15.25 11.76 -9.79
N LEU A 91 14.26 12.66 -9.83
CA LEU A 91 14.48 14.08 -9.53
C LEU A 91 14.96 14.29 -8.09
N VAL A 92 14.31 13.67 -7.11
CA VAL A 92 14.69 13.77 -5.68
C VAL A 92 16.07 13.16 -5.43
N GLU A 93 16.33 11.98 -5.99
CA GLU A 93 17.59 11.25 -5.86
C GLU A 93 18.75 11.93 -6.58
N SER A 94 18.46 12.83 -7.55
CA SER A 94 19.47 13.64 -8.24
C SER A 94 19.88 14.91 -7.48
N LYS A 95 19.06 15.40 -6.54
CA LYS A 95 19.36 16.57 -5.68
C LYS A 95 20.78 16.57 -5.09
N PRO A 96 21.31 15.44 -4.58
CA PRO A 96 22.65 15.37 -3.97
C PRO A 96 23.79 15.75 -4.91
N PHE A 97 23.61 15.64 -6.23
CA PHE A 97 24.63 16.06 -7.20
C PHE A 97 24.69 17.57 -7.38
N PHE A 98 23.61 18.29 -7.10
CA PHE A 98 23.52 19.74 -7.25
C PHE A 98 23.77 20.49 -5.94
N VAL A 99 23.32 19.93 -4.82
CA VAL A 99 23.30 20.62 -3.51
C VAL A 99 24.25 19.95 -2.49
N HIS A 100 24.80 18.77 -2.81
CA HIS A 100 25.64 17.98 -1.89
C HIS A 100 24.97 17.64 -0.55
N GLU A 101 23.63 17.53 -0.58
CA GLU A 101 22.81 17.11 0.55
C GLU A 101 22.21 15.73 0.27
N LEU A 102 22.16 14.86 1.28
CA LEU A 102 21.46 13.58 1.17
C LEU A 102 19.94 13.77 1.08
N PRO A 103 19.20 12.89 0.39
CA PRO A 103 17.73 12.92 0.35
C PRO A 103 17.09 12.89 1.73
N SER A 104 17.68 12.14 2.67
CA SER A 104 17.30 12.13 4.08
C SER A 104 18.50 12.40 4.97
N ALA A 105 18.30 13.22 6.00
CA ALA A 105 19.35 13.49 6.99
C ALA A 105 19.80 12.16 7.63
N SER A 106 21.08 11.84 7.49
CA SER A 106 21.66 10.60 8.00
C SER A 106 23.13 10.80 8.33
N TRP A 107 23.62 9.99 9.28
CA TRP A 107 25.03 9.97 9.60
C TRP A 107 25.84 9.40 8.42
N ILE A 108 26.93 10.07 8.07
CA ILE A 108 27.83 9.66 7.01
C ILE A 108 29.09 9.05 7.65
N PRO A 109 29.46 7.80 7.33
CA PRO A 109 30.66 7.20 7.86
C PRO A 109 31.92 7.96 7.38
N PRO A 110 32.97 8.10 8.22
CA PRO A 110 34.19 8.82 7.89
C PRO A 110 35.12 8.00 6.98
N ILE A 111 34.59 7.56 5.83
CA ILE A 111 35.30 6.80 4.80
C ILE A 111 35.23 7.57 3.48
N LYS A 112 36.24 7.41 2.61
CA LYS A 112 36.40 8.19 1.36
C LYS A 112 35.13 8.28 0.49
N HIS A 113 34.34 7.21 0.46
CA HIS A 113 33.10 7.13 -0.33
C HIS A 113 31.83 7.04 0.52
N GLY A 114 31.89 7.48 1.78
CA GLY A 114 30.80 7.33 2.75
C GLY A 114 29.50 7.99 2.29
N PHE A 115 29.59 9.20 1.71
CA PHE A 115 28.44 9.91 1.17
C PHE A 115 27.73 9.11 0.06
N LEU A 116 28.49 8.62 -0.93
CA LEU A 116 27.96 7.86 -2.07
C LEU A 116 27.29 6.55 -1.61
N ILE A 117 27.90 5.87 -0.63
CA ILE A 117 27.34 4.64 -0.06
C ILE A 117 26.00 4.92 0.62
N VAL A 118 25.94 5.95 1.48
CA VAL A 118 24.70 6.30 2.18
C VAL A 118 23.63 6.77 1.20
N TRP A 119 23.99 7.59 0.22
CA TRP A 119 23.09 8.03 -0.84
C TRP A 119 22.49 6.85 -1.61
N PHE A 120 23.32 5.94 -2.11
CA PHE A 120 22.88 4.76 -2.85
C PHE A 120 21.91 3.89 -2.02
N LEU A 121 22.25 3.65 -0.76
CA LEU A 121 21.37 2.90 0.15
C LEU A 121 20.03 3.60 0.39
N GLN A 122 20.02 4.93 0.49
CA GLN A 122 18.79 5.71 0.63
C GLN A 122 17.92 5.60 -0.64
N CYS A 123 18.50 5.79 -1.83
CA CYS A 123 17.81 5.65 -3.12
C CYS A 123 17.17 4.27 -3.30
N GLU A 124 17.97 3.21 -3.13
CA GLU A 124 17.49 1.83 -3.24
C GLU A 124 16.36 1.54 -2.24
N SER A 125 16.53 1.96 -0.98
CA SER A 125 15.51 1.76 0.04
C SER A 125 14.21 2.51 -0.27
N GLN A 126 14.30 3.76 -0.71
CA GLN A 126 13.13 4.58 -1.03
C GLN A 126 12.38 4.04 -2.24
N THR A 127 13.10 3.69 -3.31
CA THR A 127 12.52 3.07 -4.50
C THR A 127 11.84 1.74 -4.17
N PHE A 128 12.47 0.89 -3.36
CA PHE A 128 11.85 -0.35 -2.87
C PHE A 128 10.56 -0.09 -2.07
N LEU A 129 10.61 0.83 -1.11
CA LEU A 129 9.47 1.16 -0.23
C LEU A 129 8.27 1.71 -1.03
N CYS A 130 8.52 2.63 -1.96
CA CYS A 130 7.47 3.19 -2.83
C CYS A 130 6.80 2.10 -3.68
N ASN A 131 7.59 1.26 -4.36
CA ASN A 131 7.05 0.20 -5.20
C ASN A 131 6.23 -0.81 -4.40
N LEU A 132 6.68 -1.17 -3.19
CA LEU A 132 5.96 -2.09 -2.31
C LEU A 132 4.62 -1.49 -1.86
N LEU A 133 4.61 -0.22 -1.44
CA LEU A 133 3.42 0.46 -0.93
C LEU A 133 2.30 0.49 -1.98
N TYR A 134 2.64 0.93 -3.20
CA TYR A 134 1.68 1.10 -4.29
C TYR A 134 1.33 -0.23 -4.96
N GLY A 135 2.30 -1.12 -5.14
CA GLY A 135 2.07 -2.45 -5.69
C GLY A 135 1.09 -3.25 -4.84
N TYR A 136 1.23 -3.21 -3.52
CA TYR A 136 0.29 -3.85 -2.59
C TYR A 136 -1.15 -3.34 -2.79
N ASP A 137 -1.37 -2.03 -2.70
CA ASP A 137 -2.72 -1.46 -2.82
C ASP A 137 -3.33 -1.72 -4.20
N PHE A 138 -2.50 -1.67 -5.24
CA PHE A 138 -2.93 -1.89 -6.61
C PHE A 138 -3.38 -3.33 -6.85
N ILE A 139 -2.67 -4.33 -6.31
CA ILE A 139 -3.09 -5.74 -6.40
C ILE A 139 -4.49 -5.91 -5.82
N PHE A 140 -4.75 -5.39 -4.62
CA PHE A 140 -6.07 -5.50 -3.99
C PHE A 140 -7.16 -4.73 -4.74
N MET A 141 -6.83 -3.58 -5.31
CA MET A 141 -7.76 -2.83 -6.16
C MET A 141 -8.14 -3.62 -7.41
N LEU A 142 -7.15 -4.21 -8.10
CA LEU A 142 -7.40 -5.07 -9.25
C LEU A 142 -8.24 -6.30 -8.87
N THR A 143 -7.93 -6.97 -7.76
CA THR A 143 -8.74 -8.09 -7.25
C THR A 143 -10.20 -7.68 -7.04
N ALA A 144 -10.44 -6.51 -6.43
CA ALA A 144 -11.79 -6.03 -6.17
C ALA A 144 -12.56 -5.74 -7.48
N ILE A 145 -11.88 -5.17 -8.48
CA ILE A 145 -12.46 -4.95 -9.81
C ILE A 145 -12.78 -6.28 -10.47
N GLU A 146 -11.85 -7.24 -10.49
CA GLU A 146 -12.05 -8.56 -11.09
C GLU A 146 -13.20 -9.32 -10.41
N LEU A 147 -13.28 -9.31 -9.08
CA LEU A 147 -14.39 -9.89 -8.32
C LEU A 147 -15.72 -9.24 -8.69
N THR A 148 -15.76 -7.91 -8.80
CA THR A 148 -16.96 -7.17 -9.22
C THR A 148 -17.43 -7.62 -10.60
N ILE A 149 -16.50 -7.82 -11.53
CA ILE A 149 -16.80 -8.33 -12.87
C ILE A 149 -17.37 -9.76 -12.79
N GLN A 150 -16.74 -10.64 -12.00
CA GLN A 150 -17.22 -12.01 -11.82
C GLN A 150 -18.62 -12.06 -11.19
N PHE A 151 -18.92 -11.22 -10.20
CA PHE A 151 -20.27 -11.11 -9.63
C PHE A 151 -21.30 -10.60 -10.64
N LYS A 152 -20.92 -9.66 -11.53
CA LYS A 152 -21.82 -9.21 -12.61
C LYS A 152 -22.11 -10.33 -13.60
N ILE A 153 -21.09 -11.10 -14.01
CA ILE A 153 -21.25 -12.27 -14.88
C ILE A 153 -22.16 -13.31 -14.19
N LEU A 154 -21.93 -13.57 -12.91
CA LEU A 154 -22.74 -14.49 -12.11
C LEU A 154 -24.20 -14.06 -12.02
N ASN A 155 -24.46 -12.78 -11.76
CA ASN A 155 -25.83 -12.24 -11.74
C ASN A 155 -26.54 -12.40 -13.10
N GLN A 156 -25.80 -12.29 -14.20
CA GLN A 156 -26.35 -12.52 -15.53
C GLN A 156 -26.61 -14.02 -15.77
N ALA A 157 -25.72 -14.90 -15.32
CA ALA A 157 -25.91 -16.34 -15.38
C ALA A 157 -27.16 -16.78 -14.60
N PHE A 158 -27.37 -16.25 -13.39
CA PHE A 158 -28.58 -16.51 -12.60
C PHE A 158 -29.87 -16.07 -13.31
N LYS A 159 -29.85 -14.97 -14.07
CA LYS A 159 -31.01 -14.51 -14.84
C LYS A 159 -31.33 -15.40 -16.04
N ASN A 160 -30.30 -16.05 -16.61
CA ASN A 160 -30.40 -16.83 -17.84
C ASN A 160 -30.45 -18.35 -17.59
N MET A 161 -30.45 -18.79 -16.34
CA MET A 161 -30.45 -20.21 -15.99
C MET A 161 -31.76 -20.88 -16.43
N LYS A 162 -31.66 -22.06 -17.05
CA LYS A 162 -32.83 -22.83 -17.51
C LYS A 162 -32.90 -24.20 -16.85
N THR A 163 -31.76 -24.75 -16.44
CA THR A 163 -31.67 -26.09 -15.90
C THR A 163 -31.23 -26.09 -14.44
N LYS A 164 -31.53 -27.18 -13.73
CA LYS A 164 -31.02 -27.43 -12.37
C LYS A 164 -29.49 -27.50 -12.33
N HIS A 165 -28.86 -27.95 -13.42
CA HIS A 165 -27.40 -28.01 -13.53
C HIS A 165 -26.78 -26.61 -13.54
N ASP A 166 -27.34 -25.69 -14.33
CA ASP A 166 -26.90 -24.28 -14.38
C ASP A 166 -26.98 -23.62 -13.00
N MET A 167 -28.05 -23.91 -12.25
CA MET A 167 -28.25 -23.41 -10.90
C MET A 167 -27.15 -23.90 -9.95
N LEU A 168 -26.78 -25.18 -10.01
CA LEU A 168 -25.71 -25.75 -9.20
C LEU A 168 -24.34 -25.14 -9.57
N GLU A 169 -24.06 -24.93 -10.86
CA GLU A 169 -22.84 -24.26 -11.33
C GLU A 169 -22.76 -22.82 -10.78
N CYS A 170 -23.88 -22.07 -10.85
CA CYS A 170 -23.95 -20.70 -10.31
C CYS A 170 -23.75 -20.66 -8.80
N ILE A 171 -24.35 -21.59 -8.04
CA ILE A 171 -24.17 -21.67 -6.58
C ILE A 171 -22.70 -21.99 -6.23
N TYR A 172 -22.09 -22.92 -6.96
CA TYR A 172 -20.67 -23.24 -6.76
C TYR A 172 -19.80 -22.01 -7.01
N HIS A 173 -20.00 -21.33 -8.14
CA HIS A 173 -19.24 -20.12 -8.47
C HIS A 173 -19.47 -19.00 -7.48
N HIS A 174 -20.71 -18.80 -7.02
CA HIS A 174 -21.04 -17.83 -5.97
C HIS A 174 -20.24 -18.06 -4.69
N ARG A 175 -20.19 -19.32 -4.21
CA ARG A 175 -19.41 -19.68 -3.02
C ARG A 175 -17.91 -19.44 -3.20
N LEU A 176 -17.40 -19.71 -4.40
CA LEU A 176 -16.01 -19.47 -4.75
C LEU A 176 -15.68 -17.96 -4.68
N LEU A 177 -16.52 -17.11 -5.28
CA LEU A 177 -16.33 -15.66 -5.26
C LEU A 177 -16.47 -15.08 -3.85
N LEU A 178 -17.39 -15.59 -3.03
CA LEU A 178 -17.52 -15.19 -1.63
C LEU A 178 -16.27 -15.54 -0.81
N LYS A 179 -15.75 -16.76 -0.96
CA LYS A 179 -14.52 -17.19 -0.27
C LYS A 179 -13.35 -16.24 -0.59
N GLU A 180 -13.22 -15.85 -1.85
CA GLU A 180 -12.18 -14.91 -2.27
C GLU A 180 -12.39 -13.50 -1.74
N ALA A 181 -13.63 -13.00 -1.78
CA ALA A 181 -13.99 -11.69 -1.22
C ALA A 181 -13.70 -11.62 0.29
N ASP A 182 -14.07 -12.65 1.04
CA ASP A 182 -13.82 -12.73 2.49
C ASP A 182 -12.32 -12.77 2.80
N ALA A 183 -11.54 -13.58 2.06
CA ALA A 183 -10.09 -13.65 2.25
C ALA A 183 -9.41 -12.30 1.91
N SER A 184 -9.80 -11.67 0.80
CA SER A 184 -9.30 -10.35 0.40
C SER A 184 -9.63 -9.27 1.45
N LEU A 185 -10.89 -9.25 1.93
CA LEU A 185 -11.35 -8.32 2.95
C LEU A 185 -10.64 -8.54 4.29
N LYS A 186 -10.43 -9.79 4.70
CA LYS A 186 -9.71 -10.13 5.93
C LYS A 186 -8.28 -9.59 5.89
N ILE A 187 -7.54 -9.86 4.82
CA ILE A 187 -6.13 -9.42 4.71
C ILE A 187 -6.05 -7.90 4.69
N LYS A 188 -6.86 -7.24 3.84
CA LYS A 188 -6.83 -5.79 3.70
C LYS A 188 -7.33 -5.08 4.97
N GLY A 189 -8.40 -5.61 5.57
CA GLY A 189 -8.98 -5.11 6.82
C GLY A 189 -7.99 -5.18 7.98
N CYS A 190 -7.38 -6.34 8.22
CA CYS A 190 -6.37 -6.49 9.26
C CYS A 190 -5.17 -5.54 9.03
N THR A 191 -4.69 -5.43 7.79
CA THR A 191 -3.59 -4.52 7.45
C THR A 191 -3.96 -3.07 7.74
N PHE A 192 -5.15 -2.64 7.33
CA PHE A 192 -5.64 -1.28 7.56
C PHE A 192 -5.81 -0.97 9.05
N THR A 193 -6.38 -1.89 9.83
CA THR A 193 -6.52 -1.74 11.29
C THR A 193 -5.15 -1.60 11.97
N ILE A 194 -4.17 -2.42 11.60
CA ILE A 194 -2.81 -2.32 12.14
C ILE A 194 -2.19 -0.96 11.82
N ILE A 195 -2.29 -0.51 10.57
CA ILE A 195 -1.78 0.80 10.14
C ILE A 195 -2.42 1.93 10.96
N MET A 196 -3.75 1.93 11.07
CA MET A 196 -4.48 2.97 11.80
C MET A 196 -4.11 2.98 13.30
N LEU A 197 -3.99 1.82 13.93
CA LEU A 197 -3.59 1.72 15.35
C LEU A 197 -2.16 2.21 15.58
N LEU A 198 -1.23 1.84 14.69
CA LEU A 198 0.16 2.29 14.80
C LEU A 198 0.28 3.80 14.51
N GLN A 199 -0.42 4.32 13.51
CA GLN A 199 -0.47 5.76 13.24
C GLN A 199 -1.05 6.52 14.42
N LEU A 200 -2.17 6.06 14.99
CA LEU A 200 -2.75 6.65 16.18
C LEU A 200 -1.74 6.67 17.34
N ALA A 201 -1.05 5.56 17.61
CA ALA A 201 -0.02 5.51 18.64
C ALA A 201 1.13 6.51 18.39
N ILE A 202 1.61 6.61 17.15
CA ILE A 202 2.69 7.52 16.74
C ILE A 202 2.27 8.99 16.87
N PHE A 203 1.02 9.34 16.53
CA PHE A 203 0.54 10.72 16.59
C PHE A 203 0.05 11.13 17.98
N SER A 204 -0.47 10.20 18.79
CA SER A 204 -0.94 10.50 20.15
C SER A 204 0.21 10.67 21.16
N PHE A 205 1.33 9.96 20.98
CA PHE A 205 2.45 10.01 21.92
C PHE A 205 3.15 11.39 22.01
N PRO A 206 3.43 12.11 20.90
CA PRO A 206 3.98 13.46 20.96
C PRO A 206 2.98 14.47 21.53
N SER A 207 1.68 14.32 21.25
CA SER A 207 0.66 15.25 21.75
C SER A 207 0.52 15.20 23.27
N SER A 208 0.60 14.01 23.88
CA SER A 208 0.61 13.90 25.35
C SER A 208 1.86 14.52 25.95
N PHE A 209 3.03 14.32 25.32
CA PHE A 209 4.29 14.90 25.78
C PHE A 209 4.29 16.44 25.71
N LEU A 210 3.75 17.02 24.64
CA LEU A 210 3.60 18.47 24.49
C LEU A 210 2.61 19.04 25.53
N GLN A 211 1.52 18.32 25.81
CA GLN A 211 0.54 18.73 26.81
C GLN A 211 1.15 18.74 28.22
N ASP A 212 1.97 17.73 28.55
CA ASP A 212 2.67 17.65 29.83
C ASP A 212 3.75 18.76 29.99
N GLU A 213 4.52 19.08 28.94
CA GLU A 213 5.48 20.20 28.97
C GLU A 213 4.77 21.55 29.14
N VAL A 214 3.67 21.80 28.42
CA VAL A 214 2.91 23.05 28.54
C VAL A 214 2.29 23.20 29.93
N CYS A 215 1.69 22.14 30.47
CA CYS A 215 1.18 22.13 31.85
C CYS A 215 2.29 22.34 32.89
N GLY A 216 3.47 21.76 32.67
CA GLY A 216 4.64 21.96 33.53
C GLY A 216 5.16 23.40 33.55
N ILE A 217 5.14 24.09 32.41
CA ILE A 217 5.53 25.51 32.33
C ILE A 217 4.53 26.40 33.08
N ILE A 218 3.22 26.16 32.92
CA ILE A 218 2.17 26.94 33.60
C ILE A 218 2.28 26.78 35.12
N ASN A 219 2.50 25.56 35.60
CA ASN A 219 2.64 25.28 37.04
C ASN A 219 3.92 25.87 37.66
N ASN A 220 4.96 26.15 36.87
CA ASN A 220 6.18 26.82 37.35
C ASN A 220 6.09 28.36 37.30
N LEU A 221 5.07 28.92 36.63
CA LEU A 221 4.83 30.36 36.51
C LEU A 221 3.82 30.90 37.54
N LEU A 222 3.10 30.01 38.24
CA LEU A 222 2.17 30.30 39.33
C LEU A 222 2.81 30.04 40.69
#